data_AF-A0A7U5YI19-F1
#
_entry.id   AF-A0A7U5YI19-F1
#
_cell.length_a   1.000
_cell.length_b   1.000
_cell.length_c   1.000
_cell.angle_alpha   90.00
_cell.angle_beta   90.00
_cell.angle_gamma   90.00
#
_symmetry.space_group_name_H-M   'P 1'
#
loop_
_entity.id
_entity.type
_entity.pdbx_description
1 polymer ?
#
loop_
_entity_poly.entity_id
_entity_poly.type
_entity_poly.pdbx_seq_one_letter_code
_entity_poly.pdbx_strand_id
1 'polypeptide(L)' 'MTGHGFRHTMSTILHVEGYNSAWIETLLAHVDKNAIHGAYNHAQYLEGRQQMMQWYSDYIDSLSRNKLPQFFLQKRLYEQ' A
#
# COMPACT_ATOMS: atom_id res chain seq x y z
N MET A 1 19.29 -8.32 -1.48
CA MET A 1 17.95 -8.31 -0.87
C MET A 1 17.13 -9.41 -1.53
N THR A 2 16.60 -10.38 -0.78
CA THR A 2 15.75 -11.43 -1.36
C THR A 2 14.33 -10.87 -1.55
N GLY A 3 13.58 -11.38 -2.54
CA GLY A 3 12.18 -10.98 -2.74
C GLY A 3 11.29 -11.21 -1.51
N HIS A 4 11.68 -12.16 -0.64
CA HIS A 4 11.01 -12.43 0.63
C HIS A 4 11.21 -11.30 1.66
N GLY A 5 12.45 -10.80 1.82
CA GLY A 5 12.72 -9.68 2.74
C GLY A 5 11.99 -8.40 2.33
N PHE A 6 11.95 -8.12 1.03
CA PHE A 6 11.21 -6.97 0.49
C PHE A 6 9.72 -7.02 0.83
N ARG A 7 9.06 -8.18 0.64
CA ARG A 7 7.64 -8.36 0.94
C ARG A 7 7.33 -8.18 2.42
N HIS A 8 8.17 -8.71 3.31
CA HIS A 8 7.99 -8.51 4.75
C HIS A 8 8.12 -7.04 5.14
N THR A 9 9.16 -6.35 4.67
CA THR A 9 9.34 -4.93 4.99
C THR A 9 8.18 -4.09 4.45
N MET A 10 7.73 -4.33 3.23
CA MET A 10 6.58 -3.65 2.64
C MET A 10 5.30 -3.90 3.44
N SER A 11 5.01 -5.16 3.82
CA SER A 11 3.86 -5.53 4.64
C SER A 11 3.87 -4.78 5.99
N THR A 12 5.01 -4.78 6.69
CA THR A 12 5.13 -4.09 7.98
C THR A 12 4.87 -2.59 7.85
N ILE A 13 5.44 -1.92 6.84
CA ILE A 13 5.25 -0.48 6.63
C ILE A 13 3.78 -0.15 6.36
N LEU A 14 3.13 -0.91 5.48
CA LEU A 14 1.73 -0.67 5.12
C LEU A 14 0.76 -0.92 6.29
N HIS A 15 1.05 -1.89 7.14
CA HIS A 15 0.28 -2.12 8.37
C HIS A 15 0.44 -0.99 9.38
N VAL A 16 1.65 -0.44 9.53
CA VAL A 16 1.92 0.69 10.44
C VAL A 16 1.21 1.96 9.98
N GLU A 17 1.13 2.20 8.67
CA GLU A 17 0.37 3.33 8.10
C GLU A 17 -1.16 3.14 8.23
N GLY A 18 -1.62 1.95 8.61
CA GLY A 18 -3.03 1.68 8.89
C GLY A 18 -3.86 1.31 7.65
N TYR A 19 -3.21 0.89 6.55
CA TYR A 19 -3.94 0.39 5.38
C TYR A 19 -4.67 -0.92 5.68
N ASN A 20 -5.74 -1.18 4.93
CA ASN A 20 -6.57 -2.37 5.11
C ASN A 20 -5.77 -3.65 4.83
N SER A 21 -5.72 -4.55 5.82
CA SER A 21 -5.04 -5.85 5.71
C SER A 21 -5.45 -6.66 4.48
N ALA A 22 -6.73 -6.61 4.08
CA ALA A 22 -7.20 -7.31 2.89
C ALA A 22 -6.52 -6.79 1.61
N TRP A 23 -6.20 -5.50 1.53
CA TRP A 23 -5.50 -4.90 0.40
C TRP A 23 -4.03 -5.32 0.36
N ILE A 24 -3.39 -5.36 1.53
CA ILE A 24 -2.00 -5.79 1.72
C ILE A 24 -1.84 -7.27 1.34
N GLU A 25 -2.70 -8.15 1.84
CA GLU A 25 -2.64 -9.59 1.54
C GLU A 25 -2.91 -9.90 0.06
N THR A 26 -3.84 -9.15 -0.56
CA THR A 26 -4.10 -9.30 -2.01
C THR A 26 -2.88 -8.89 -2.84
N LEU A 27 -2.10 -7.89 -2.41
CA LEU A 27 -0.86 -7.48 -3.07
C LEU A 27 0.24 -8.54 -2.92
N LEU A 28 0.25 -9.27 -1.80
CA LEU A 28 1.23 -10.31 -1.49
C LEU A 28 0.94 -11.65 -2.18
N ALA A 29 -0.14 -11.74 -2.97
CA ALA A 29 -0.53 -12.90 -3.77
C ALA A 29 -0.76 -14.19 -2.93
N HIS A 30 -1.31 -14.05 -1.72
CA HIS A 30 -2.05 -15.16 -1.13
C HIS A 30 -3.35 -15.32 -1.92
N VAL A 31 -3.34 -16.18 -2.95
CA VAL A 31 -4.52 -16.49 -3.76
C VAL A 31 -5.61 -17.03 -2.84
N ASP A 32 -6.64 -16.22 -2.62
CA ASP A 32 -7.85 -16.66 -1.94
C ASP A 32 -8.50 -17.76 -2.80
N LYS A 33 -8.84 -18.91 -2.17
CA LYS A 33 -9.32 -20.11 -2.87
C LYS A 33 -10.72 -19.95 -3.48
N ASN A 34 -11.37 -18.80 -3.32
CA ASN A 34 -12.76 -18.56 -3.71
C ASN A 34 -12.88 -17.55 -4.86
N ALA A 35 -12.51 -17.96 -6.07
CA ALA A 35 -12.50 -17.13 -7.28
C ALA A 35 -13.88 -16.65 -7.79
N ILE A 36 -15.00 -17.10 -7.20
CA ILE A 36 -16.36 -16.83 -7.71
C ILE A 36 -16.90 -15.45 -7.25
N HIS A 37 -16.41 -14.91 -6.13
CA HIS A 37 -16.75 -13.54 -5.68
C HIS A 37 -15.81 -12.45 -6.23
N GLY A 38 -14.81 -12.83 -7.04
CA GLY A 38 -13.71 -11.97 -7.44
C GLY A 38 -14.15 -10.72 -8.21
N ALA A 39 -15.06 -10.83 -9.19
CA ALA A 39 -15.33 -9.73 -10.12
C ALA A 39 -15.94 -8.46 -9.47
N TYR A 40 -16.85 -8.62 -8.49
CA TYR A 40 -17.50 -7.48 -7.82
C TYR A 40 -16.61 -6.86 -6.73
N ASN A 41 -15.84 -7.67 -5.98
CA ASN A 41 -14.89 -7.17 -4.99
C ASN A 41 -13.61 -6.58 -5.61
N HIS A 42 -13.21 -7.05 -6.81
CA HIS A 42 -11.98 -6.63 -7.45
C HIS A 42 -12.01 -5.15 -7.83
N ALA A 43 -13.16 -4.63 -8.28
CA ALA A 43 -13.35 -3.21 -8.56
C ALA A 43 -13.36 -2.37 -7.28
N GLN A 44 -14.05 -2.83 -6.22
CA GLN A 44 -14.17 -2.12 -4.96
C GLN A 44 -12.82 -1.97 -4.22
N TYR A 45 -11.93 -2.95 -4.34
CA TYR A 45 -10.60 -2.91 -3.73
C TYR A 45 -9.49 -2.45 -4.68
N LEU A 46 -9.80 -2.15 -5.95
CA LEU A 46 -8.78 -1.72 -6.91
C LEU A 46 -8.28 -0.32 -6.57
N GLU A 47 -9.21 0.61 -6.33
CA GLU A 47 -8.90 2.01 -6.10
C GLU A 47 -8.09 2.20 -4.81
N GLY A 48 -8.52 1.55 -3.71
CA GLY A 48 -7.80 1.58 -2.44
C GLY A 48 -6.40 0.97 -2.53
N ARG A 49 -6.23 -0.14 -3.28
CA ARG A 49 -4.91 -0.74 -3.53
C ARG A 49 -4.02 0.16 -4.38
N GLN A 50 -4.58 0.84 -5.37
CA GLN A 50 -3.82 1.78 -6.21
C GLN A 50 -3.32 2.96 -5.38
N GLN A 51 -4.18 3.55 -4.54
CA GLN A 51 -3.79 4.64 -3.64
C GLN A 51 -2.72 4.20 -2.64
N MET A 52 -2.87 3.01 -2.05
CA MET A 52 -1.90 2.41 -1.13
C MET A 52 -0.52 2.23 -1.80
N MET A 53 -0.49 1.69 -3.03
CA MET A 53 0.77 1.47 -3.74
C MET A 53 1.41 2.75 -4.23
N GLN A 54 0.61 3.76 -4.60
CA GLN A 54 1.12 5.07 -4.92
C GLN A 54 1.77 5.73 -3.70
N TRP A 55 1.11 5.66 -2.54
CA TRP A 55 1.68 6.15 -1.28
C TRP A 55 2.99 5.42 -0.93
N TYR A 56 3.04 4.09 -1.09
CA TYR A 56 4.27 3.34 -0.83
C TYR A 56 5.40 3.74 -1.78
N SER A 57 5.09 3.95 -3.07
CA SER A 57 6.05 4.46 -4.04
C SER A 57 6.59 5.83 -3.61
N ASP A 58 5.70 6.74 -3.22
CA ASP A 58 6.05 8.08 -2.76
C ASP A 58 6.93 8.04 -1.50
N TYR A 59 6.62 7.13 -0.56
CA TYR A 59 7.42 6.88 0.63
C TYR A 59 8.85 6.46 0.28
N ILE A 60 9.02 5.46 -0.59
CA ILE A 60 10.35 5.00 -1.03
C ILE A 60 11.10 6.11 -1.78
N ASP A 61 10.39 6.86 -2.63
CA ASP A 61 10.94 8.02 -3.34
C ASP A 61 11.46 9.08 -2.36
N SER A 62 10.74 9.35 -1.26
CA SER A 62 11.20 10.30 -0.25
C SER A 62 12.45 9.85 0.50
N LEU A 63 12.53 8.57 0.84
CA LEU A 63 13.72 8.00 1.46
C LEU A 63 14.93 8.12 0.53
N SER A 64 14.73 7.94 -0.78
CA SER A 64 15.81 8.03 -1.77
C SER A 64 16.26 9.47 -2.05
N ARG A 65 15.34 10.44 -2.02
CA ARG A 65 15.61 11.85 -2.40
C ARG A 65 15.86 12.78 -1.23
N ASN A 66 15.76 12.30 0.02
CA ASN A 66 15.82 13.11 1.24
C ASN A 66 14.81 14.30 1.20
N LYS A 67 13.68 14.10 0.52
CA LYS A 67 12.60 15.10 0.34
C LYS A 67 11.29 14.48 0.78
N LEU A 68 10.51 15.19 1.57
CA LEU A 68 9.17 14.75 1.96
C LEU A 68 8.27 14.65 0.72
N PRO A 69 7.45 13.59 0.58
CA PRO A 69 6.50 13.51 -0.53
C PRO A 69 5.47 14.63 -0.44
N GLN A 70 5.07 15.15 -1.61
CA GLN A 70 4.14 16.28 -1.72
C GLN A 70 2.82 16.02 -0.98
N PHE A 71 2.35 14.77 -0.95
CA PHE A 71 1.16 14.35 -0.21
C PHE A 71 1.26 14.60 1.31
N PHE A 72 2.42 14.34 1.93
CA PHE A 72 2.62 14.59 3.37
C PHE A 72 2.71 16.08 3.72
N LEU A 73 3.16 16.90 2.76
CA LEU A 73 3.12 18.36 2.93
C LEU A 73 1.68 18.86 2.98
N GLN A 74 0.79 18.22 2.23
CA GLN A 74 -0.61 18.58 2.18
C GLN A 74 -1.37 18.11 3.44
N LYS A 75 -1.13 16.88 3.91
CA LYS A 75 -1.76 16.34 5.14
C LYS A 75 -1.43 17.18 6.39
N ARG A 76 -0.19 17.66 6.53
CA ARG A 76 0.22 18.56 7.63
C ARG A 76 -0.42 19.95 7.60
N LEU A 77 -0.95 20.39 6.46
CA LEU A 77 -1.64 21.68 6.33
C LEU A 77 -3.12 21.59 6.72
N TYR A 78 -3.72 20.40 6.76
CA TYR A 78 -5.13 20.19 7.11
C TYR A 78 -5.37 19.71 8.55
N GLU A 79 -4.30 19.39 9.30
CA GLU A 79 -4.37 18.97 10.71
C GLU A 79 -4.03 20.11 11.70
N GLN A 80 -4.21 21.38 11.29
CA GLN A 80 -4.04 22.59 12.12
C GLN A 80 -5.36 23.34 12.29
#